data_AF-A0A1N7M574-F1
#
_entry.id   AF-A0A1N7M574-F1
#
_cell.length_a   1.000
_cell.length_b   1.000
_cell.length_c   1.000
_cell.angle_alpha   90.00
_cell.angle_beta   90.00
_cell.angle_gamma   90.00
#
_symmetry.space_group_name_H-M   'P 1'
#
loop_
_entity.id
_entity.type
_entity.pdbx_description
1 polymer ?
#
loop_
_entity_poly.entity_id
_entity_poly.type
_entity_poly.pdbx_seq_one_letter_code
_entity_poly.pdbx_strand_id
1 'polypeptide(L)'
;MKKMALLFLILGVLSLALSYYFYTKKEIPPADFSAVNKQKGNDFEDYLIQLLGKTEGIQLVGKVSDYHKDGVSALENTEPDLKFKTQSAHFAVECKWRSSFKSGNINWAKDYQIKNYNTYQKTKNEKVFVALGIGGTSTQPERLFFVPLYRLKLEFANEDYIKEFEIKDQRDLLKILRNTL
;
A
#
# COMPACT_ATOMS: atom_id res chain seq x y z
N MET A 1 49.29 7.19 -26.40
CA MET A 1 48.64 6.26 -27.35
C MET A 1 48.02 5.03 -26.67
N LYS A 2 48.77 4.20 -25.93
CA LYS A 2 48.23 2.99 -25.26
C LYS A 2 47.03 3.25 -24.31
N LYS A 3 47.06 4.35 -23.55
CA LYS A 3 45.94 4.76 -22.66
C LYS A 3 44.66 5.14 -23.43
N MET A 4 44.79 5.77 -24.61
CA MET A 4 43.65 6.11 -25.48
C MET A 4 43.05 4.84 -26.10
N ALA A 5 43.90 3.92 -26.57
CA ALA A 5 43.43 2.63 -27.11
C ALA A 5 42.68 1.80 -26.07
N LEU A 6 43.15 1.78 -24.81
CA LEU A 6 42.46 1.12 -23.71
C LEU A 6 41.10 1.75 -23.41
N LEU A 7 40.99 3.08 -23.48
CA LEU A 7 39.74 3.80 -23.27
C LEU A 7 38.68 3.42 -24.33
N PHE A 8 39.08 3.36 -25.61
CA PHE A 8 38.18 2.96 -26.70
C PHE A 8 37.73 1.50 -26.58
N LEU A 9 38.60 0.62 -26.09
CA LEU A 9 38.26 -0.79 -25.86
C LEU A 9 37.22 -0.93 -24.74
N ILE A 10 37.37 -0.18 -23.64
CA ILE A 10 36.39 -0.14 -22.53
C ILE A 10 35.03 0.40 -23.00
N LEU A 11 35.03 1.49 -23.78
CA LEU A 11 33.81 2.06 -24.36
C LEU A 11 33.10 1.08 -25.29
N GLY A 12 33.84 0.33 -26.11
CA GLY A 12 33.28 -0.71 -26.98
C GLY A 12 32.63 -1.86 -26.21
N VAL A 13 33.26 -2.33 -25.13
CA VAL A 13 32.70 -3.38 -24.27
C VAL A 13 31.46 -2.90 -23.52
N LEU A 14 31.47 -1.67 -23.00
CA LEU A 14 30.30 -1.04 -22.37
C LEU A 14 29.14 -0.89 -23.35
N SER A 15 29.42 -0.47 -24.59
CA SER A 15 28.43 -0.39 -25.65
C SER A 15 27.81 -1.75 -25.97
N LEU A 16 28.62 -2.81 -26.12
CA LEU A 16 28.14 -4.16 -26.39
C LEU A 16 27.31 -4.71 -25.21
N ALA A 17 27.75 -4.50 -23.98
CA ALA A 17 27.00 -4.90 -22.79
C ALA A 17 25.65 -4.16 -22.68
N LEU A 18 25.63 -2.87 -23.02
CA LEU A 18 24.41 -2.06 -23.01
C LEU A 18 23.45 -2.49 -24.14
N SER A 19 23.96 -2.73 -25.35
CA SER A 19 23.18 -3.26 -26.47
C SER A 19 22.62 -4.65 -26.17
N TYR A 20 23.43 -5.54 -25.58
CA TYR A 20 22.97 -6.87 -25.14
C TYR A 20 21.91 -6.77 -24.05
N TYR A 21 22.08 -5.85 -23.09
CA TYR A 21 21.05 -5.57 -22.08
C TYR A 21 19.74 -5.10 -22.72
N PHE A 22 19.76 -4.14 -23.64
CA PHE A 22 18.54 -3.70 -24.32
C PHE A 22 17.92 -4.78 -25.22
N TYR A 23 18.74 -5.62 -25.86
CA TYR A 23 18.29 -6.75 -26.67
C TYR A 23 17.61 -7.84 -25.83
N THR A 24 18.12 -8.09 -24.61
CA THR A 24 17.61 -9.13 -23.70
C THR A 24 16.55 -8.62 -22.73
N LYS A 25 16.43 -7.30 -22.57
CA LYS A 25 15.38 -6.66 -21.77
C LYS A 25 14.04 -6.91 -22.44
N LYS A 26 13.39 -8.00 -22.04
CA LYS A 26 12.02 -8.30 -22.41
C LYS A 26 11.13 -7.17 -21.87
N GLU A 27 10.38 -6.51 -22.75
CA GLU A 27 9.31 -5.65 -22.29
C GLU A 27 8.33 -6.51 -21.50
N ILE A 28 8.16 -6.21 -20.22
CA ILE A 28 7.20 -6.90 -19.37
C ILE A 28 5.81 -6.46 -19.86
N PRO A 29 4.95 -7.37 -20.36
CA PRO A 29 3.66 -6.98 -20.88
C PRO A 29 2.79 -6.36 -19.75
N PRO A 30 1.84 -5.46 -20.10
CA PRO A 30 0.97 -4.80 -19.11
C PRO A 30 0.24 -5.76 -18.15
N ALA A 31 -0.11 -6.97 -18.62
CA ALA A 31 -0.74 -8.01 -17.81
C ALA A 31 0.16 -8.46 -16.65
N ASP A 32 1.46 -8.63 -16.90
CA ASP A 32 2.43 -9.02 -15.88
C ASP A 32 2.63 -7.89 -14.87
N PHE A 33 2.67 -6.62 -15.31
CA PHE A 33 2.73 -5.48 -14.39
C PHE A 33 1.50 -5.37 -13.49
N SER A 34 0.29 -5.58 -14.04
CA SER A 34 -0.95 -5.59 -13.27
C SER A 34 -0.94 -6.71 -12.23
N ALA A 35 -0.56 -7.93 -12.63
CA ALA A 35 -0.45 -9.08 -11.74
C ALA A 35 0.57 -8.84 -10.61
N VAL A 36 1.73 -8.27 -10.91
CA VAL A 36 2.75 -7.93 -9.90
C VAL A 36 2.24 -6.87 -8.91
N ASN A 37 1.55 -5.84 -9.40
CA ASN A 37 0.98 -4.82 -8.51
C ASN A 37 -0.13 -5.39 -7.63
N LYS A 38 -0.98 -6.26 -8.19
CA LYS A 38 -2.01 -6.96 -7.42
C LYS A 38 -1.38 -7.84 -6.34
N GLN A 39 -0.33 -8.59 -6.68
CA GLN A 39 0.39 -9.41 -5.71
C GLN A 39 0.95 -8.58 -4.57
N LYS A 40 1.56 -7.42 -4.86
CA LYS A 40 2.06 -6.50 -3.83
C LYS A 40 0.94 -5.97 -2.92
N GLY A 41 -0.25 -5.74 -3.45
CA GLY A 41 -1.43 -5.40 -2.66
C GLY A 41 -1.80 -6.52 -1.69
N ASN A 42 -2.00 -7.73 -2.22
CA ASN A 42 -2.32 -8.92 -1.44
C ASN A 42 -1.28 -9.20 -0.34
N ASP A 43 0.01 -9.10 -0.66
CA ASP A 43 1.11 -9.30 0.28
C ASP A 43 1.05 -8.31 1.45
N PHE A 44 0.70 -7.05 1.16
CA PHE A 44 0.63 -6.00 2.18
C PHE A 44 -0.63 -6.15 3.05
N GLU A 45 -1.76 -6.57 2.46
CA GLU A 45 -2.94 -6.96 3.22
C GLU A 45 -2.62 -8.11 4.19
N ASP A 46 -1.92 -9.15 3.72
CA ASP A 46 -1.56 -10.30 4.54
C ASP A 46 -0.57 -9.90 5.66
N TYR A 47 0.38 -9.01 5.37
CA TYR A 47 1.24 -8.40 6.40
C TYR A 47 0.41 -7.73 7.51
N LEU A 48 -0.59 -6.92 7.15
CA LEU A 48 -1.44 -6.25 8.14
C LEU A 48 -2.37 -7.21 8.89
N ILE A 49 -2.89 -8.24 8.22
CA ILE A 49 -3.63 -9.31 8.88
C ILE A 49 -2.78 -9.96 9.97
N GLN A 50 -1.52 -10.27 9.68
CA GLN A 50 -0.62 -10.86 10.66
C GLN A 50 -0.27 -9.90 11.80
N LEU A 51 -0.05 -8.62 11.50
CA LEU A 51 0.26 -7.59 12.50
C LEU A 51 -0.94 -7.35 13.46
N LEU A 52 -2.11 -7.07 12.89
CA LEU A 52 -3.31 -6.75 13.65
C LEU A 52 -3.88 -7.99 14.33
N GLY A 53 -3.94 -9.13 13.65
CA GLY A 53 -4.48 -10.38 14.20
C GLY A 53 -3.65 -10.99 15.34
N LYS A 54 -2.37 -10.62 15.47
CA LYS A 54 -1.52 -10.98 16.61
C LYS A 54 -1.52 -9.94 17.73
N THR A 55 -2.17 -8.80 17.52
CA THR A 55 -2.32 -7.76 18.54
C THR A 55 -3.46 -8.15 19.49
N GLU A 56 -3.16 -8.20 20.79
CA GLU A 56 -4.13 -8.60 21.80
C GLU A 56 -5.42 -7.76 21.74
N GLY A 57 -6.57 -8.44 21.80
CA GLY A 57 -7.88 -7.80 21.77
C GLY A 57 -8.36 -7.38 20.38
N ILE A 58 -7.61 -7.67 19.31
CA ILE A 58 -8.01 -7.43 17.92
C ILE A 58 -8.28 -8.77 17.22
N GLN A 59 -9.37 -8.84 16.46
CA GLN A 59 -9.77 -10.02 15.70
C GLN A 59 -10.09 -9.66 14.26
N LEU A 60 -9.59 -10.45 13.30
CA LEU A 60 -9.99 -10.36 11.90
C LEU A 60 -11.44 -10.80 11.76
N VAL A 61 -12.26 -9.97 11.11
CA VAL A 61 -13.66 -10.24 10.79
C VAL A 61 -13.81 -10.67 9.33
N GLY A 62 -13.07 -10.05 8.41
CA GLY A 62 -13.13 -10.40 7.00
C GLY A 62 -12.09 -9.70 6.15
N LYS A 63 -11.89 -10.25 4.95
CA LYS A 63 -11.06 -9.71 3.88
C LYS A 63 -11.95 -9.59 2.64
N VAL A 64 -12.09 -8.38 2.11
CA VAL A 64 -12.86 -8.12 0.88
C VAL A 64 -12.10 -8.71 -0.29
N SER A 65 -12.81 -9.31 -1.24
CA SER A 65 -12.21 -9.88 -2.45
C SER A 65 -12.69 -9.15 -3.69
N ASP A 66 -11.77 -8.87 -4.61
CA ASP A 66 -12.10 -8.25 -5.89
C ASP A 66 -12.85 -9.24 -6.78
N TYR A 67 -14.17 -9.11 -6.86
CA TYR A 67 -14.96 -9.83 -7.85
C TYR A 67 -15.32 -8.91 -9.02
N HIS A 68 -14.85 -9.26 -10.22
CA HIS A 68 -15.27 -8.64 -11.47
C HIS A 68 -15.32 -9.69 -12.59
N LYS A 69 -16.47 -9.79 -13.27
CA LYS A 69 -16.64 -10.67 -14.42
C LYS A 69 -17.68 -10.09 -15.37
N ASP A 70 -17.36 -10.05 -16.66
CA ASP A 70 -18.26 -9.64 -17.74
C ASP A 70 -18.96 -8.29 -17.50
N GLY A 71 -18.21 -7.31 -16.95
CA GLY A 71 -18.72 -5.96 -16.66
C GLY A 71 -19.48 -5.84 -15.32
N VAL A 72 -19.67 -6.95 -14.60
CA VAL A 72 -20.33 -6.97 -13.29
C VAL A 72 -19.26 -7.00 -12.19
N SER A 73 -19.34 -6.05 -11.26
CA SER A 73 -18.51 -6.01 -10.05
C SER A 73 -19.35 -6.26 -8.80
N ALA A 74 -18.77 -6.92 -7.80
CA ALA A 74 -19.42 -6.99 -6.50
C ALA A 74 -19.44 -5.60 -5.84
N LEU A 75 -20.52 -5.30 -5.12
CA LEU A 75 -20.68 -4.03 -4.40
C LEU A 75 -19.57 -3.84 -3.35
N GLU A 76 -19.16 -4.94 -2.71
CA GLU A 76 -18.12 -4.94 -1.68
C GLU A 76 -16.75 -4.46 -2.18
N ASN A 77 -16.47 -4.51 -3.49
CA ASN A 77 -15.24 -3.94 -4.07
C ASN A 77 -15.09 -2.43 -3.83
N THR A 78 -16.14 -1.75 -3.35
CA THR A 78 -16.10 -0.34 -2.97
C THR A 78 -15.84 -0.10 -1.48
N GLU A 79 -15.83 -1.17 -0.69
CA GLU A 79 -15.55 -1.15 0.75
C GLU A 79 -14.04 -1.27 1.03
N PRO A 80 -13.56 -0.97 2.25
CA PRO A 80 -12.14 -1.13 2.58
C PRO A 80 -11.70 -2.60 2.59
N ASP A 81 -10.44 -2.83 2.25
CA ASP A 81 -9.85 -4.17 2.03
C ASP A 81 -10.05 -5.15 3.21
N LEU A 82 -9.87 -4.69 4.45
CA LEU A 82 -9.90 -5.54 5.65
C LEU A 82 -10.89 -5.05 6.69
N LYS A 83 -11.48 -5.98 7.44
CA LYS A 83 -12.42 -5.71 8.54
C LYS A 83 -11.94 -6.38 9.82
N PHE A 84 -11.90 -5.64 10.90
CA PHE A 84 -11.47 -6.08 12.22
C PHE A 84 -12.49 -5.66 13.28
N LYS A 85 -12.37 -6.29 14.45
CA LYS A 85 -13.07 -5.84 15.65
C LYS A 85 -12.15 -5.87 16.86
N THR A 86 -12.44 -4.98 17.78
CA THR A 86 -11.99 -5.02 19.17
C THR A 86 -13.12 -5.54 20.06
N GLN A 87 -12.93 -5.55 21.37
CA GLN A 87 -14.02 -5.84 22.31
C GLN A 87 -15.17 -4.81 22.23
N SER A 88 -14.88 -3.55 21.88
CA SER A 88 -15.85 -2.44 21.94
C SER A 88 -16.35 -1.96 20.59
N ALA A 89 -15.62 -2.20 19.50
CA ALA A 89 -15.94 -1.61 18.20
C ALA A 89 -15.44 -2.44 17.02
N HIS A 90 -16.15 -2.33 15.90
CA HIS A 90 -15.72 -2.78 14.58
C HIS A 90 -15.02 -1.63 13.85
N PHE A 91 -14.02 -1.97 13.04
CA PHE A 91 -13.30 -1.03 12.20
C PHE A 91 -12.80 -1.69 10.92
N ALA A 92 -12.60 -0.89 9.88
CA ALA A 92 -12.13 -1.34 8.59
C ALA A 92 -10.82 -0.65 8.22
N VAL A 93 -10.03 -1.31 7.37
CA VAL A 93 -8.69 -0.89 6.99
C VAL A 93 -8.53 -0.99 5.48
N GLU A 94 -8.26 0.15 4.85
CA GLU A 94 -7.79 0.22 3.47
C GLU A 94 -6.27 0.07 3.44
N CYS A 95 -5.74 -0.80 2.59
CA CYS A 95 -4.33 -1.17 2.53
C CYS A 95 -3.66 -0.57 1.28
N LYS A 96 -2.61 0.24 1.48
CA LYS A 96 -1.83 0.79 0.36
C LYS A 96 -0.34 0.77 0.65
N TRP A 97 0.40 -0.07 -0.08
CA TRP A 97 1.86 -0.03 -0.09
C TRP A 97 2.39 0.87 -1.23
N ARG A 98 3.46 1.62 -0.95
CA ARG A 98 4.18 2.46 -1.92
C ARG A 98 5.69 2.34 -1.69
N SER A 99 6.47 2.34 -2.77
CA SER A 99 7.93 2.21 -2.66
C SER A 99 8.62 3.42 -2.04
N SER A 100 8.06 4.63 -2.19
CA SER A 100 8.60 5.84 -1.56
C SER A 100 7.56 6.97 -1.55
N PHE A 101 7.77 7.97 -0.72
CA PHE A 101 7.18 9.29 -0.94
C PHE A 101 7.74 9.91 -2.23
N LYS A 102 6.91 10.69 -2.93
CA LYS A 102 7.29 11.51 -4.07
C LYS A 102 7.01 12.97 -3.71
N SER A 103 8.07 13.76 -3.58
CA SER A 103 7.98 15.16 -3.11
C SER A 103 7.18 15.29 -1.80
N GLY A 104 7.47 14.41 -0.84
CA GLY A 104 6.81 14.37 0.47
C GLY A 104 5.36 13.86 0.45
N ASN A 105 4.86 13.36 -0.68
CA ASN A 105 3.48 12.91 -0.81
C ASN A 105 3.38 11.47 -1.33
N ILE A 106 2.28 10.80 -1.01
CA ILE A 106 1.85 9.57 -1.68
C ILE A 106 0.42 9.69 -2.18
N ASN A 107 0.18 9.28 -3.42
CA ASN A 107 -1.19 9.09 -3.90
C ASN A 107 -1.72 7.75 -3.35
N TRP A 108 -2.69 7.82 -2.46
CA TRP A 108 -3.21 6.65 -1.76
C TRP A 108 -4.55 6.18 -2.34
N ALA A 109 -5.42 7.11 -2.77
CA ALA A 109 -6.74 6.80 -3.30
C ALA A 109 -7.19 7.81 -4.35
N LYS A 110 -8.22 7.44 -5.10
CA LYS A 110 -9.04 8.35 -5.92
C LYS A 110 -10.16 8.99 -5.09
N ASP A 111 -10.63 10.15 -5.50
CA ASP A 111 -11.70 10.90 -4.82
C ASP A 111 -12.97 10.06 -4.61
N TYR A 112 -13.36 9.24 -5.60
CA TYR A 112 -14.52 8.35 -5.45
C TYR A 112 -14.30 7.28 -4.36
N GLN A 113 -13.08 6.78 -4.19
CA GLN A 113 -12.78 5.82 -3.12
C GLN A 113 -12.90 6.50 -1.75
N ILE A 114 -12.39 7.72 -1.61
CA ILE A 114 -12.53 8.52 -0.38
C ILE A 114 -14.02 8.72 -0.05
N LYS A 115 -14.85 9.04 -1.04
CA LYS A 115 -16.30 9.17 -0.89
C LYS A 115 -16.96 7.85 -0.48
N ASN A 116 -16.56 6.74 -1.09
CA ASN A 116 -17.05 5.40 -0.74
C ASN A 116 -16.72 5.04 0.69
N TYR A 117 -15.48 5.24 1.14
CA TYR A 117 -15.07 4.95 2.51
C TYR A 117 -15.77 5.84 3.54
N ASN A 118 -15.97 7.13 3.23
CA ASN A 118 -16.76 8.01 4.09
C ASN A 118 -18.23 7.56 4.17
N THR A 119 -18.78 7.05 3.07
CA THR A 119 -20.14 6.49 3.03
C THR A 119 -20.20 5.20 3.85
N TYR A 120 -19.23 4.30 3.68
CA TYR A 120 -19.06 3.08 4.47
C TYR A 120 -19.03 3.39 5.98
N GLN A 121 -18.22 4.37 6.42
CA GLN A 121 -18.16 4.75 7.84
C GLN A 121 -19.54 5.14 8.40
N LYS A 122 -20.32 5.89 7.60
CA LYS A 122 -21.65 6.36 8.02
C LYS A 122 -22.67 5.24 8.03
N THR A 123 -22.68 4.39 7.02
CA THR A 123 -23.71 3.36 6.84
C THR A 123 -23.47 2.13 7.71
N LYS A 124 -22.21 1.75 7.93
CA LYS A 124 -21.84 0.60 8.78
C LYS A 124 -21.60 0.97 10.23
N ASN A 125 -21.46 2.27 10.54
CA ASN A 125 -21.04 2.75 11.85
C ASN A 125 -19.68 2.13 12.30
N GLU A 126 -18.76 2.00 11.34
CA GLU A 126 -17.41 1.45 11.57
C GLU A 126 -16.39 2.51 11.18
N LYS A 127 -15.36 2.73 12.00
CA LYS A 127 -14.27 3.66 11.63
C LYS A 127 -13.41 3.04 10.54
N VAL A 128 -12.95 3.86 9.59
CA VAL A 128 -12.02 3.44 8.54
C VAL A 128 -10.65 4.02 8.84
N PHE A 129 -9.64 3.17 8.73
CA PHE A 129 -8.23 3.55 8.74
C PHE A 129 -7.64 3.27 7.37
N VAL A 130 -6.61 4.03 7.00
CA VAL A 130 -5.78 3.74 5.84
C VAL A 130 -4.41 3.35 6.37
N ALA A 131 -4.04 2.10 6.12
CA ALA A 131 -2.72 1.60 6.43
C ALA A 131 -1.80 1.83 5.23
N LEU A 132 -0.71 2.56 5.48
CA LEU A 132 0.24 2.99 4.47
C LEU A 132 1.60 2.35 4.76
N GLY A 133 1.99 1.36 3.96
CA GLY A 133 3.34 0.80 3.99
C GLY A 133 4.24 1.56 3.02
N ILE A 134 5.36 2.11 3.49
CA ILE A 134 6.29 2.91 2.69
C ILE A 134 7.68 2.26 2.69
N GLY A 135 8.30 2.16 1.52
CA GLY A 135 9.65 1.58 1.38
C GLY A 135 9.66 0.07 1.55
N GLY A 136 10.85 -0.53 1.57
CA GLY A 136 11.03 -1.97 1.75
C GLY A 136 10.29 -2.80 0.69
N THR A 137 9.61 -3.86 1.17
CA THR A 137 8.72 -4.70 0.35
C THR A 137 7.28 -4.61 0.85
N SER A 138 6.32 -5.09 0.06
CA SER A 138 4.92 -5.22 0.48
C SER A 138 4.74 -6.11 1.72
N THR A 139 5.59 -7.11 1.89
CA THR A 139 5.59 -8.02 3.06
C THR A 139 6.35 -7.47 4.27
N GLN A 140 7.20 -6.45 4.07
CA GLN A 140 8.05 -5.87 5.10
C GLN A 140 8.33 -4.40 4.75
N PRO A 141 7.36 -3.50 4.96
CA PRO A 141 7.56 -2.08 4.69
C PRO A 141 8.59 -1.51 5.66
N GLU A 142 9.41 -0.55 5.20
CA GLU A 142 10.37 0.14 6.08
C GLU A 142 9.66 1.02 7.11
N ARG A 143 8.53 1.61 6.72
CA ARG A 143 7.72 2.48 7.56
C ARG A 143 6.25 2.13 7.40
N LEU A 144 5.52 2.16 8.49
CA LEU A 144 4.10 1.87 8.52
C LEU A 144 3.34 3.02 9.18
N PHE A 145 2.31 3.51 8.51
CA PHE A 145 1.38 4.50 9.08
C PHE A 145 -0.02 3.91 9.15
N PHE A 146 -0.76 4.26 10.19
CA PHE A 146 -2.14 3.81 10.38
C PHE A 146 -3.02 5.01 10.64
N VAL A 147 -3.52 5.58 9.55
CA VAL A 147 -4.09 6.92 9.55
C VAL A 147 -5.62 6.84 9.57
N PRO A 148 -6.31 7.45 10.55
CA PRO A 148 -7.77 7.55 10.51
C PRO A 148 -8.24 8.30 9.24
N LEU A 149 -9.29 7.81 8.57
CA LEU A 149 -9.76 8.37 7.30
C LEU A 149 -10.09 9.88 7.40
N TYR A 150 -10.58 10.36 8.55
CA TYR A 150 -10.91 11.79 8.72
C TYR A 150 -9.69 12.73 8.60
N ARG A 151 -8.47 12.18 8.72
CA ARG A 151 -7.21 12.89 8.48
C ARG A 151 -6.84 12.92 7.00
N LEU A 152 -7.37 12.01 6.17
CA LEU A 152 -7.05 11.88 4.75
C LEU A 152 -8.21 12.38 3.87
N LYS A 153 -8.25 13.71 3.66
CA LYS A 153 -9.32 14.37 2.88
C LYS A 153 -9.01 14.55 1.40
N LEU A 154 -7.77 14.29 0.99
CA LEU A 154 -7.26 14.48 -0.36
C LEU A 154 -6.79 13.14 -0.94
N GLU A 155 -6.67 13.05 -2.25
CA GLU A 155 -6.13 11.86 -2.96
C GLU A 155 -4.68 11.53 -2.59
N PHE A 156 -3.98 12.49 -1.97
CA PHE A 156 -2.62 12.34 -1.48
C PHE A 156 -2.52 12.47 0.05
N ALA A 157 -1.57 11.74 0.62
CA ALA A 157 -1.15 11.91 2.01
C ALA A 157 0.24 12.55 2.04
N ASN A 158 0.36 13.67 2.74
CA ASN A 158 1.63 14.34 2.96
C ASN A 158 2.34 13.74 4.18
N GLU A 159 3.63 13.44 4.03
CA GLU A 159 4.45 12.76 5.05
C GLU A 159 4.44 13.50 6.39
N ASP A 160 4.69 14.81 6.37
CA ASP A 160 4.74 15.63 7.58
C ASP A 160 3.39 15.70 8.30
N TYR A 161 2.30 15.61 7.55
CA TYR A 161 0.95 15.64 8.09
C TYR A 161 0.54 14.31 8.73
N ILE A 162 1.04 13.17 8.21
CA ILE A 162 0.68 11.84 8.73
C ILE A 162 1.70 11.26 9.71
N LYS A 163 2.84 11.91 9.95
CA LYS A 163 3.93 11.39 10.79
C LYS A 163 3.52 11.04 12.22
N GLU A 164 2.48 11.68 12.76
CA GLU A 164 1.94 11.36 14.09
C GLU A 164 1.26 9.99 14.17
N PHE A 165 0.95 9.39 13.01
CA PHE A 165 0.30 8.08 12.88
C PHE A 165 1.28 6.96 12.47
N GLU A 166 2.58 7.23 12.50
CA GLU A 166 3.61 6.22 12.25
C GLU A 166 3.64 5.20 13.39
N ILE A 167 3.58 3.90 13.04
CA ILE A 167 3.66 2.78 13.97
C ILE A 167 5.10 2.27 13.98
N LYS A 168 5.77 2.41 15.13
CA LYS A 168 7.09 1.81 15.36
C LYS A 168 6.98 0.52 16.16
N ASP A 169 5.97 0.45 17.03
CA ASP A 169 5.64 -0.76 17.78
C ASP A 169 4.14 -0.86 18.08
N GLN A 170 3.72 -1.97 18.69
CA GLN A 170 2.31 -2.27 18.99
C GLN A 170 1.64 -1.22 19.88
N ARG A 171 2.39 -0.48 20.71
CA ARG A 171 1.83 0.56 21.59
C ARG A 171 1.33 1.76 20.79
N ASP A 172 2.03 2.12 19.71
CA ASP A 172 1.61 3.19 18.81
C ASP A 172 0.28 2.84 18.15
N LEU A 173 0.16 1.61 17.63
CA LEU A 173 -1.08 1.10 17.06
C LEU A 173 -2.25 1.17 18.05
N LEU A 174 -2.05 0.64 19.26
CA LEU A 174 -3.09 0.62 20.30
C LEU A 174 -3.49 2.03 20.74
N LYS A 175 -2.54 2.96 20.79
CA LYS A 175 -2.81 4.38 21.07
C LYS A 175 -3.68 5.02 19.99
N ILE A 176 -3.37 4.79 18.72
CA ILE A 176 -4.15 5.32 17.59
C ILE A 176 -5.59 4.77 17.62
N LEU A 177 -5.73 3.45 17.82
CA LEU A 177 -7.04 2.79 17.91
C LEU A 177 -7.86 3.35 19.07
N ARG A 178 -7.30 3.42 20.28
CA ARG A 178 -7.98 3.92 21.49
C ARG A 178 -8.46 5.37 21.35
N ASN A 179 -7.71 6.20 20.63
CA ASN A 179 -8.07 7.61 20.44
C ASN A 179 -9.13 7.82 19.35
N THR A 180 -9.44 6.80 18.56
CA THR A 180 -10.27 6.93 17.34
C THR A 180 -11.55 6.10 17.39
N LEU A 181 -11.49 4.89 17.97
CA LEU A 181 -12.64 4.00 18.19
C LEU A 181 -13.42 4.41 19.43
#